data_AF-A0A6V7LCK7-F1
#
_entry.id   AF-A0A6V7LCK7-F1
#
_cell.length_a   1.000
_cell.length_b   1.000
_cell.length_c   1.000
_cell.angle_alpha   90.00
_cell.angle_beta   90.00
_cell.angle_gamma   90.00
#
_symmetry.space_group_name_H-M   'P 1'
#
loop_
_entity.id
_entity.type
_entity.pdbx_description
1 polymer ?
#
loop_
_entity_poly.entity_id
_entity_poly.type
_entity_poly.pdbx_seq_one_letter_code
_entity_poly.pdbx_strand_id
1 'polypeptide(L)'
;YVNYGTAGVVIGHEMGHGLDYTGVEEDELNKDGAPASSFLKVYFQRAKCFIDQFDAYYKGQTLPPDPIEAMFDSDEVELIRMRSFQTLGENVADTTGIQSVFKAWKNMVKERRPNGELKLPGFEHFTDEQMFFISFAG
;
A
#
# COMPACT_ATOMS: atom_id res chain seq x y z
N TYR A 1 -16.17 1.83 12.97
CA TYR A 1 -14.75 2.15 12.73
C TYR A 1 -13.90 0.90 12.91
N VAL A 2 -14.02 0.12 13.99
CA VAL A 2 -13.15 -1.06 14.25
C VAL A 2 -13.08 -2.05 13.08
N ASN A 3 -14.22 -2.57 12.61
CA ASN A 3 -14.23 -3.54 11.51
C ASN A 3 -13.59 -2.99 10.22
N TYR A 4 -13.73 -1.69 9.97
CA TYR A 4 -13.11 -1.06 8.82
C TYR A 4 -11.61 -0.84 9.06
N GLY A 5 -11.20 -0.35 10.22
CA GLY A 5 -9.79 -0.13 10.57
C GLY A 5 -8.97 -1.41 10.68
N THR A 6 -9.60 -2.55 10.96
CA THR A 6 -8.95 -3.87 11.06
C THR A 6 -9.11 -4.66 9.76
N ALA A 7 -10.12 -5.54 9.68
CA ALA A 7 -10.37 -6.41 8.54
C ALA A 7 -10.58 -5.64 7.22
N GLY A 8 -11.23 -4.47 7.29
CA GLY A 8 -11.43 -3.62 6.12
C GLY A 8 -10.11 -3.19 5.49
N VAL A 9 -9.14 -2.72 6.30
CA VAL A 9 -7.82 -2.29 5.79
C VAL A 9 -7.05 -3.46 5.19
N VAL A 10 -7.11 -4.66 5.80
CA VAL A 10 -6.52 -5.88 5.21
C VAL A 10 -7.14 -6.16 3.85
N ILE A 11 -8.46 -6.15 3.72
CA ILE A 11 -9.13 -6.34 2.42
C ILE A 11 -8.68 -5.27 1.42
N GLY A 12 -8.57 -4.01 1.84
CA GLY A 12 -8.11 -2.92 0.99
C GLY A 12 -6.65 -3.06 0.55
N HIS A 13 -5.79 -3.60 1.41
CA HIS A 13 -4.39 -3.92 1.13
C HIS A 13 -4.30 -5.01 0.06
N GLU A 14 -5.02 -6.14 0.23
CA GLU A 14 -5.03 -7.23 -0.77
C GLU A 14 -5.59 -6.77 -2.12
N MET A 15 -6.61 -5.90 -2.12
CA MET A 15 -7.09 -5.26 -3.35
C MET A 15 -6.02 -4.35 -3.98
N GLY A 16 -5.15 -3.75 -3.18
CA GLY A 16 -4.04 -2.92 -3.63
C GLY A 16 -2.99 -3.73 -4.40
N HIS A 17 -2.69 -4.96 -3.97
CA HIS A 17 -1.77 -5.85 -4.68
C HIS A 17 -2.22 -6.17 -6.11
N GLY A 18 -3.52 -6.33 -6.34
CA GLY A 18 -4.06 -6.52 -7.69
C GLY A 18 -3.80 -5.35 -8.66
N LEU A 19 -3.32 -4.20 -8.17
CA LEU A 19 -3.01 -3.00 -8.94
C LEU A 19 -1.52 -2.60 -8.83
N ASP A 20 -0.67 -3.45 -8.25
CA ASP A 20 0.76 -3.21 -8.23
C ASP A 20 1.44 -3.75 -9.49
N TYR A 21 2.75 -3.52 -9.60
CA TYR A 21 3.51 -3.93 -10.79
C TYR A 21 3.57 -5.45 -10.95
N THR A 22 3.44 -6.22 -9.87
CA THR A 22 3.40 -7.69 -9.92
C THR A 22 2.01 -8.19 -10.32
N GLY A 23 0.95 -7.61 -9.77
CA GLY A 23 -0.43 -7.96 -10.11
C GLY A 23 -0.79 -7.66 -11.57
N VAL A 24 -0.27 -6.56 -12.13
CA VAL A 24 -0.46 -6.24 -13.56
C VAL A 24 0.35 -7.15 -14.48
N GLU A 25 1.54 -7.61 -14.08
CA GLU A 25 2.28 -8.62 -14.84
C GLU A 25 1.57 -9.99 -14.84
N GLU A 26 0.87 -10.34 -13.76
CA GLU A 26 0.08 -11.57 -13.68
C GLU A 26 -1.21 -11.53 -14.54
N ASP A 27 -1.87 -10.37 -14.66
CA ASP A 27 -3.08 -10.19 -15.49
C ASP A 27 -2.75 -10.00 -16.99
N GLU A 28 -1.63 -9.33 -17.32
CA GLU A 28 -1.27 -9.04 -18.72
C GLU A 28 -0.63 -10.19 -19.51
N LEU A 29 -0.44 -11.36 -18.90
CA LEU A 29 -0.17 -12.58 -19.67
C LEU A 29 -1.39 -13.08 -20.48
N ASN A 30 -2.58 -12.47 -20.33
CA ASN A 30 -3.76 -12.87 -21.11
C ASN A 30 -4.80 -11.74 -21.26
N LYS A 31 -4.71 -10.90 -22.32
CA LYS A 31 -5.65 -11.00 -23.48
C LYS A 31 -5.67 -9.84 -24.48
N ASP A 32 -5.40 -8.57 -24.17
CA ASP A 32 -5.83 -7.49 -25.09
C ASP A 32 -4.84 -6.35 -25.39
N GLY A 33 -3.54 -6.53 -25.11
CA GLY A 33 -2.49 -5.71 -25.74
C GLY A 33 -2.48 -4.21 -25.41
N ALA A 34 -3.05 -3.79 -24.29
CA ALA A 34 -2.56 -2.58 -23.62
C ALA A 34 -1.11 -2.86 -23.24
N PRO A 35 -0.13 -1.99 -23.52
CA PRO A 35 1.24 -2.34 -23.18
C PRO A 35 1.43 -2.07 -21.69
N ALA A 36 1.61 -3.12 -20.89
CA ALA A 36 2.13 -3.10 -19.52
C ALA A 36 3.15 -1.97 -19.30
N SER A 37 4.01 -1.69 -20.29
CA SER A 37 5.01 -0.62 -20.24
C SER A 37 4.45 0.78 -19.96
N SER A 38 3.27 1.13 -20.45
CA SER A 38 2.65 2.45 -20.20
C SER A 38 2.09 2.57 -18.79
N PHE A 39 1.47 1.49 -18.29
CA PHE A 39 1.04 1.39 -16.90
C PHE A 39 2.23 1.42 -15.96
N LEU A 40 3.21 0.54 -16.17
CA LEU A 40 4.42 0.44 -15.35
C LEU A 40 5.18 1.75 -15.29
N LYS A 41 5.28 2.48 -16.41
CA LYS A 41 5.89 3.81 -16.42
C LYS A 41 5.17 4.79 -15.48
N VAL A 42 3.85 4.86 -15.54
CA VAL A 42 3.06 5.75 -14.68
C VAL A 42 3.06 5.27 -13.23
N TYR A 43 3.00 3.95 -13.02
CA TYR A 43 3.09 3.31 -11.72
C TYR A 43 4.41 3.70 -11.04
N PHE A 44 5.56 3.42 -11.66
CA PHE A 44 6.87 3.74 -11.09
C PHE A 44 7.08 5.25 -10.91
N GLN A 45 6.54 6.08 -11.80
CA GLN A 45 6.56 7.53 -11.62
C GLN A 45 5.84 7.98 -10.33
N ARG A 46 4.73 7.33 -9.98
CA ARG A 46 3.99 7.62 -8.74
C ARG A 46 4.61 6.94 -7.52
N ALA A 47 5.06 5.70 -7.69
CA ALA A 47 5.66 4.87 -6.66
C ALA A 47 7.01 5.43 -6.18
N LYS A 48 7.68 6.27 -6.99
CA LYS A 48 8.94 6.91 -6.61
C LYS A 48 8.90 7.61 -5.24
N CYS A 49 7.78 8.23 -4.86
CA CYS A 49 7.71 8.88 -3.55
C CYS A 49 7.78 7.88 -2.38
N PHE A 50 7.27 6.67 -2.57
CA PHE A 50 7.40 5.59 -1.59
C PHE A 50 8.84 5.09 -1.51
N ILE A 51 9.50 4.93 -2.66
CA ILE A 51 10.93 4.57 -2.68
C ILE A 51 11.73 5.61 -1.89
N ASP A 52 11.57 6.90 -2.20
CA ASP A 52 12.32 7.98 -1.55
C ASP A 52 12.01 8.07 -0.04
N GLN A 53 10.74 7.93 0.35
CA GLN A 53 10.31 7.95 1.75
C GLN A 53 10.91 6.78 2.54
N PHE A 54 10.78 5.57 2.01
CA PHE A 54 11.23 4.37 2.72
C PHE A 54 12.74 4.19 2.64
N ASP A 55 13.40 4.75 1.63
CA ASP A 55 14.86 4.78 1.58
C ASP A 55 15.44 5.64 2.72
N ALA A 56 14.82 6.80 2.97
CA ALA A 56 15.16 7.63 4.12
C ALA A 56 14.86 6.92 5.46
N TYR A 57 13.74 6.19 5.55
CA TYR A 57 13.39 5.41 6.74
C TYR A 57 14.40 4.28 7.01
N TYR A 58 14.76 3.51 5.97
CA TYR A 58 15.73 2.43 6.06
C TYR A 58 17.18 2.92 6.06
N LYS A 59 17.43 4.21 5.83
CA LYS A 59 18.76 4.83 5.77
C LYS A 59 19.63 4.23 4.67
N GLY A 60 19.06 4.03 3.48
CA GLY A 60 19.79 3.50 2.32
C GLY A 60 20.22 2.04 2.45
N GLN A 61 19.55 1.25 3.31
CA GLN A 61 19.87 -0.17 3.44
C GLN A 61 19.58 -0.92 2.14
N THR A 62 20.52 -1.77 1.76
CA THR A 62 20.41 -2.68 0.63
C THR A 62 20.51 -4.13 1.08
N LEU A 63 19.93 -5.04 0.31
CA LEU A 63 20.19 -6.48 0.45
C LEU A 63 21.67 -6.78 0.13
N PRO A 64 22.26 -7.82 0.74
CA PRO A 64 23.60 -8.26 0.37
C PRO A 64 23.63 -8.65 -1.12
N PRO A 65 24.75 -8.46 -1.82
CA PRO A 65 24.87 -8.82 -3.22
C PRO A 65 24.73 -10.34 -3.40
N ASP A 66 23.99 -10.76 -4.41
CA ASP A 66 23.93 -12.16 -4.84
C ASP A 66 24.98 -12.41 -5.94
N PRO A 67 25.77 -13.50 -5.88
CA PRO A 67 26.75 -13.84 -6.92
C PRO A 67 26.20 -13.84 -8.36
N ILE A 68 24.89 -14.10 -8.54
CA ILE A 68 24.22 -14.11 -9.84
C ILE A 68 24.08 -12.68 -10.42
N GLU A 69 24.04 -11.64 -9.58
CA GLU A 69 23.86 -10.24 -9.99
C GLU A 69 25.05 -9.68 -10.78
N ALA A 70 26.24 -10.30 -10.68
CA ALA A 70 27.42 -9.94 -11.47
C ALA A 70 27.21 -10.13 -13.00
N MET A 71 26.09 -10.75 -13.40
CA MET A 71 25.70 -10.99 -14.80
C MET A 71 24.74 -9.92 -15.37
N PHE A 72 24.32 -8.93 -14.57
CA PHE A 72 23.31 -7.94 -14.93
C PHE A 72 23.88 -6.51 -14.94
N ASP A 73 23.10 -5.55 -15.47
CA ASP A 73 23.44 -4.13 -15.48
C ASP A 73 23.53 -3.58 -14.04
N SER A 74 24.58 -2.79 -13.75
CA SER A 74 24.88 -2.33 -12.39
C SER A 74 23.79 -1.44 -11.80
N ASP A 75 23.13 -0.62 -12.63
CA ASP A 75 22.19 0.39 -12.15
C ASP A 75 20.85 -0.25 -11.78
N GLU A 76 20.43 -1.28 -12.53
CA GLU A 76 19.23 -2.07 -12.20
C GLU A 76 19.45 -2.89 -10.92
N VAL A 77 20.61 -3.54 -10.79
CA VAL A 77 20.97 -4.33 -9.60
C VAL A 77 20.97 -3.47 -8.34
N GLU A 78 21.47 -2.22 -8.42
CA GLU A 78 21.46 -1.32 -7.27
C GLU A 78 20.03 -1.01 -6.80
N LEU A 79 19.14 -0.65 -7.72
CA LEU A 79 17.74 -0.33 -7.41
C LEU A 79 17.00 -1.52 -6.78
N ILE A 80 17.14 -2.71 -7.38
CA ILE A 80 16.41 -3.91 -6.91
C ILE A 80 16.87 -4.28 -5.50
N ARG A 81 18.14 -4.05 -5.15
CA ARG A 81 18.66 -4.34 -3.81
C ARG A 81 18.22 -3.35 -2.75
N MET A 82 17.76 -2.16 -3.10
CA MET A 82 17.29 -1.18 -2.12
C MET A 82 16.14 -1.78 -1.31
N ARG A 83 16.25 -1.76 0.03
CA ARG A 83 15.18 -2.25 0.91
C ARG A 83 13.87 -1.49 0.68
N SER A 84 13.96 -0.21 0.33
CA SER A 84 12.82 0.62 -0.06
C SER A 84 12.10 0.11 -1.32
N PHE A 85 12.84 -0.37 -2.32
CA PHE A 85 12.28 -1.00 -3.51
C PHE A 85 11.67 -2.37 -3.18
N GLN A 86 12.35 -3.18 -2.38
CA GLN A 86 11.87 -4.50 -1.96
C GLN A 86 10.53 -4.45 -1.21
N THR A 87 10.30 -3.39 -0.43
CA THR A 87 9.03 -3.19 0.29
C THR A 87 7.99 -2.38 -0.49
N LEU A 88 8.29 -1.98 -1.74
CA LEU A 88 7.48 -1.01 -2.47
C LEU A 88 6.02 -1.47 -2.65
N GLY A 89 5.80 -2.72 -3.04
CA GLY A 89 4.45 -3.28 -3.26
C GLY A 89 3.60 -3.16 -2.00
N GLU A 90 4.10 -3.68 -0.89
CA GLU A 90 3.47 -3.59 0.44
C GLU A 90 3.19 -2.15 0.87
N ASN A 91 4.17 -1.24 0.73
CA ASN A 91 4.02 0.16 1.16
C ASN A 91 2.93 0.89 0.38
N VAL A 92 2.83 0.61 -0.93
CA VAL A 92 1.79 1.13 -1.81
C VAL A 92 0.43 0.50 -1.46
N ALA A 93 0.37 -0.81 -1.23
CA ALA A 93 -0.83 -1.55 -0.86
C ALA A 93 -1.39 -1.08 0.49
N ASP A 94 -0.56 -0.95 1.53
CA ASP A 94 -0.91 -0.42 2.84
C ASP A 94 -1.53 0.97 2.75
N THR A 95 -0.86 1.87 2.03
CA THR A 95 -1.31 3.26 1.90
C THR A 95 -2.59 3.38 1.10
N THR A 96 -2.71 2.63 0.00
CA THR A 96 -3.91 2.63 -0.84
C THR A 96 -5.08 1.97 -0.11
N GLY A 97 -4.83 0.88 0.60
CA GLY A 97 -5.80 0.13 1.39
C GLY A 97 -6.41 0.98 2.49
N ILE A 98 -5.58 1.60 3.33
CA ILE A 98 -6.09 2.45 4.41
C ILE A 98 -6.86 3.66 3.89
N GLN A 99 -6.38 4.32 2.82
CA GLN A 99 -7.07 5.46 2.22
C GLN A 99 -8.45 5.08 1.66
N SER A 100 -8.51 3.97 0.95
CA SER A 100 -9.74 3.47 0.32
C SER A 100 -10.78 3.09 1.36
N VAL A 101 -10.34 2.37 2.40
CA VAL A 101 -11.21 1.86 3.45
C VAL A 101 -11.66 2.97 4.40
N PHE A 102 -10.79 3.94 4.71
CA PHE A 102 -11.18 5.13 5.46
C PHE A 102 -12.25 5.95 4.72
N LYS A 103 -12.11 6.11 3.39
CA LYS A 103 -13.12 6.75 2.56
C LYS A 103 -14.44 5.96 2.56
N ALA A 104 -14.37 4.64 2.41
CA ALA A 104 -15.56 3.77 2.44
C ALA A 104 -16.28 3.85 3.79
N TRP A 105 -15.53 3.84 4.89
CA TRP A 105 -16.05 4.01 6.24
C TRP A 105 -16.76 5.35 6.42
N LYS A 106 -16.15 6.47 5.98
CA LYS A 106 -16.78 7.80 6.05
C LYS A 106 -18.08 7.87 5.27
N ASN A 107 -18.13 7.27 4.08
CA ASN A 107 -19.37 7.20 3.29
C ASN A 107 -20.45 6.39 4.04
N MET A 108 -20.10 5.24 4.60
CA MET A 108 -21.02 4.41 5.38
C MET A 108 -21.58 5.15 6.60
N VAL A 109 -20.74 5.88 7.35
CA VAL A 109 -21.18 6.69 8.49
C VAL A 109 -22.15 7.77 8.05
N LYS A 110 -21.82 8.50 6.97
CA LYS A 110 -22.70 9.55 6.43
C LYS A 110 -24.07 9.02 6.03
N GLU A 111 -24.14 7.85 5.42
CA GLU A 111 -25.38 7.27 4.90
C GLU A 111 -26.22 6.56 5.97
N ARG A 112 -25.57 5.85 6.90
CA ARG A 112 -26.25 4.88 7.77
C ARG A 112 -26.16 5.22 9.26
N ARG A 113 -25.26 6.12 9.65
CA ARG A 113 -25.01 6.50 11.04
C ARG A 113 -24.80 8.02 11.17
N PRO A 114 -25.81 8.84 10.84
CA PRO A 114 -25.67 10.31 10.82
C PRO A 114 -25.32 10.91 12.19
N ASN A 115 -25.59 10.19 13.28
CA ASN A 115 -25.25 10.60 14.65
C ASN A 115 -23.87 10.06 15.11
N GLY A 116 -23.06 9.53 14.20
CA GLY A 116 -21.77 8.90 14.51
C GLY A 116 -21.90 7.44 14.95
N GLU A 117 -20.77 6.83 15.29
CA GLU A 117 -20.71 5.46 15.78
C GLU A 117 -20.84 5.36 17.30
N LEU A 118 -21.26 4.17 17.77
CA LEU A 118 -21.22 3.87 19.19
C LEU A 118 -19.78 3.90 19.69
N LYS A 119 -19.57 4.58 20.81
CA LYS A 119 -18.28 4.64 21.48
C LYS A 119 -18.01 3.34 22.24
N LEU A 120 -16.78 2.85 22.15
CA LEU A 120 -16.33 1.74 22.98
C LEU A 120 -16.16 2.20 24.43
N PRO A 121 -16.60 1.41 25.42
CA PRO A 121 -16.37 1.71 26.83
C PRO A 121 -14.89 1.92 27.14
N GLY A 122 -14.55 3.03 27.79
CA GLY A 122 -13.16 3.42 28.10
C GLY A 122 -12.42 4.21 27.00
N PHE A 123 -13.04 4.36 25.83
CA PHE A 123 -12.48 5.07 24.67
C PHE A 123 -13.39 6.22 24.19
N GLU A 124 -14.35 6.65 25.02
CA GLU A 124 -15.37 7.66 24.66
C GLU A 124 -14.79 9.04 24.36
N HIS A 125 -13.57 9.30 24.83
CA HIS A 125 -12.84 10.54 24.61
C HIS A 125 -12.21 10.63 23.21
N PHE A 126 -12.16 9.54 22.45
CA PHE A 126 -11.67 9.53 21.07
C PHE A 126 -12.80 9.81 20.08
N THR A 127 -12.48 10.55 19.02
CA THR A 127 -13.35 10.70 17.86
C THR A 127 -13.45 9.38 17.09
N ASP A 128 -14.49 9.21 16.27
CA ASP A 128 -14.63 7.98 15.48
C ASP A 128 -13.47 7.81 14.48
N GLU A 129 -12.93 8.93 13.97
CA GLU A 129 -11.75 8.93 13.11
C GLU A 129 -10.49 8.49 13.88
N GLN A 130 -10.28 9.01 15.09
CA GLN A 130 -9.18 8.54 15.95
C GLN A 130 -9.32 7.05 16.24
N MET A 131 -10.53 6.59 16.55
CA MET A 131 -10.77 5.17 16.79
C MET A 131 -10.57 4.30 15.54
N PHE A 132 -10.83 4.81 14.33
CA PHE A 132 -10.46 4.12 13.10
C PHE A 132 -8.96 3.86 13.05
N PHE A 133 -8.13 4.89 13.24
CA PHE A 133 -6.67 4.76 13.16
C PHE A 133 -6.07 4.01 14.34
N ILE A 134 -6.64 4.12 15.54
CA ILE A 134 -6.26 3.29 16.69
C ILE A 134 -6.54 1.81 16.39
N SER A 135 -7.69 1.50 15.79
CA SER A 135 -8.04 0.11 15.43
C SER A 135 -7.16 -0.43 14.31
N PHE A 136 -6.65 0.43 13.42
CA PHE A 136 -5.70 0.04 12.38
C PHE A 136 -4.29 -0.24 12.94
N ALA A 137 -3.86 0.55 13.92
CA ALA A 137 -2.52 0.45 14.49
C ALA A 137 -2.37 -0.60 15.61
N GLY A 138 -3.49 -1.11 16.13
CA GLY A 138 -3.54 -2.06 17.25
C GLY A 138 -3.63 -3.51 16.79
#